data_AF-A0A5N6N3B7-F1
#
_entry.id   AF-A0A5N6N3B7-F1
#
_cell.length_a   1.000
_cell.length_b   1.000
_cell.length_c   1.000
_cell.angle_alpha   90.00
_cell.angle_beta   90.00
_cell.angle_gamma   90.00
#
_symmetry.space_group_name_H-M   'P 1'
#
loop_
_entity.id
_entity.type
_entity.pdbx_description
1 polymer ?
#
loop_
_entity_poly.entity_id
_entity_poly.type
_entity_poly.pdbx_seq_one_letter_code
_entity_poly.pdbx_strand_id
1 'polypeptide(L)'
;MPLLITFGPVILFWSTRYDKAMTLFLTCLKEFAKFANSKDKENNIPPDKCFKLPYKIENDKVESYSITQSFNKQENWTKALKYTLCNLKWALYWFVGNTNFQPLSQGPSSSSSTSTSLYRKQQQGSKAS
;
A
#
# COMPACT_ATOMS: atom_id res chain seq x y z
N MET A 1 1.93 -42.30 24.86
CA MET A 1 1.62 -43.20 23.72
C MET A 1 0.65 -42.47 22.80
N PRO A 2 0.87 -42.50 21.48
CA PRO A 2 1.18 -41.27 20.73
C PRO A 2 0.00 -40.60 20.03
N LEU A 3 0.12 -39.28 19.99
CA LEU A 3 -0.81 -38.26 19.50
C LEU A 3 -0.63 -38.06 17.97
N LEU A 4 -0.85 -39.12 17.18
CA LEU A 4 -0.31 -39.22 15.81
C LEU A 4 -1.37 -39.35 14.70
N ILE A 5 -2.48 -38.59 14.77
CA ILE A 5 -3.50 -38.61 13.70
C ILE A 5 -3.79 -37.24 13.06
N THR A 6 -3.20 -36.13 13.52
CA THR A 6 -3.40 -34.82 12.85
C THR A 6 -2.31 -34.43 11.84
N PHE A 7 -1.22 -35.18 11.69
CA PHE A 7 -0.12 -34.85 10.77
C PHE A 7 -0.19 -35.61 9.43
N GLY A 8 -1.33 -35.55 8.74
CA GLY A 8 -1.50 -36.06 7.37
C GLY A 8 -1.29 -34.98 6.28
N PRO A 9 -1.33 -35.35 4.98
CA PRO A 9 -1.11 -34.46 3.82
C PRO A 9 -1.94 -33.17 3.80
N VAL A 10 -3.05 -33.14 4.53
CA VAL A 10 -4.01 -32.04 4.59
C VAL A 10 -3.38 -30.73 5.10
N ILE A 11 -2.47 -30.79 6.08
CA ILE A 11 -1.77 -29.58 6.55
C ILE A 11 -0.83 -29.03 5.46
N LEU A 12 -0.15 -29.92 4.73
CA LEU A 12 0.74 -29.53 3.62
C LEU A 12 -0.06 -28.94 2.44
N PHE A 13 -1.22 -29.51 2.11
CA PHE A 13 -2.11 -28.96 1.08
C PHE A 13 -2.66 -27.59 1.47
N TRP A 14 -3.04 -27.41 2.74
CA TRP A 14 -3.51 -26.12 3.26
C TRP A 14 -2.40 -25.06 3.24
N SER A 15 -1.20 -25.42 3.70
CA SER A 15 -0.01 -24.55 3.64
C SER A 15 0.32 -24.16 2.20
N THR A 16 0.23 -25.07 1.24
CA THR A 16 0.51 -24.75 -0.19
C THR A 16 -0.51 -23.75 -0.76
N ARG A 17 -1.80 -23.89 -0.43
CA ARG A 17 -2.84 -22.94 -0.86
C ARG A 17 -2.63 -21.58 -0.21
N TYR A 18 -2.31 -21.57 1.07
CA TYR A 18 -1.99 -20.37 1.84
C TYR A 18 -0.76 -19.65 1.28
N ASP A 19 0.31 -20.38 1.00
CA ASP A 19 1.57 -19.83 0.46
C ASP A 19 1.37 -19.13 -0.88
N LYS A 20 0.57 -19.75 -1.76
CA LYS A 20 0.17 -19.14 -3.04
C LYS A 20 -0.64 -17.87 -2.82
N ALA A 21 -1.62 -17.90 -1.93
CA ALA A 21 -2.45 -16.73 -1.63
C ALA A 21 -1.62 -15.58 -1.05
N MET A 22 -0.71 -15.86 -0.12
CA MET A 22 0.17 -14.84 0.46
C MET A 22 1.17 -14.27 -0.55
N THR A 23 1.71 -15.09 -1.44
CA THR A 23 2.60 -14.63 -2.51
C THR A 23 1.87 -13.70 -3.48
N LEU A 24 0.64 -14.03 -3.86
CA LEU A 24 -0.22 -13.16 -4.68
C LEU A 24 -0.55 -11.86 -3.94
N PHE A 25 -0.88 -11.94 -2.65
CA PHE A 25 -1.13 -10.76 -1.82
C PHE A 25 0.08 -9.81 -1.79
N LEU A 26 1.30 -10.32 -1.62
CA LEU A 26 2.52 -9.52 -1.69
C LEU A 26 2.72 -8.87 -3.07
N THR A 27 2.38 -9.60 -4.13
CA THR A 27 2.43 -9.07 -5.50
C THR A 27 1.47 -7.88 -5.66
N CYS A 28 0.22 -8.02 -5.20
CA CYS A 28 -0.76 -6.93 -5.20
C CYS A 28 -0.27 -5.73 -4.37
N LEU A 29 0.31 -5.97 -3.19
CA LEU A 29 0.83 -4.90 -2.34
C LEU A 29 2.01 -4.16 -2.99
N LYS A 30 2.86 -4.88 -3.72
CA LYS A 30 3.97 -4.30 -4.48
C LYS A 30 3.47 -3.46 -5.65
N GLU A 31 2.44 -3.92 -6.36
CA GLU A 31 1.81 -3.15 -7.44
C GLU A 31 1.13 -1.89 -6.90
N PHE A 32 0.42 -2.00 -5.77
CA PHE A 32 -0.15 -0.87 -5.07
C PHE A 32 0.92 0.17 -4.71
N ALA A 33 2.07 -0.26 -4.17
CA ALA A 33 3.14 0.66 -3.83
C ALA A 33 3.72 1.40 -5.04
N LYS A 34 3.83 0.71 -6.19
CA LYS A 34 4.22 1.37 -7.46
C LYS A 34 3.17 2.39 -7.90
N PHE A 35 1.89 2.02 -7.83
CA PHE A 35 0.78 2.92 -8.16
C PHE A 35 0.79 4.17 -7.28
N ALA A 36 0.93 3.99 -5.97
CA ALA A 36 1.00 5.08 -5.00
C ALA A 36 2.18 6.02 -5.27
N ASN A 37 3.36 5.46 -5.54
CA ASN A 37 4.54 6.26 -5.89
C ASN A 37 4.34 7.05 -7.20
N SER A 38 3.73 6.44 -8.22
CA SER A 38 3.40 7.12 -9.47
C SER A 38 2.38 8.25 -9.27
N LYS A 39 1.38 8.05 -8.40
CA LYS A 39 0.41 9.08 -8.02
C LYS A 39 1.04 10.25 -7.30
N ASP A 40 1.96 10.00 -6.38
CA ASP A 40 2.71 11.07 -5.71
C ASP A 40 3.56 11.89 -6.68
N LYS A 41 4.17 11.23 -7.67
CA LYS A 41 4.93 11.92 -8.73
C LYS A 41 4.03 12.80 -9.60
N GLU A 42 2.85 12.31 -9.97
CA GLU A 42 1.83 13.08 -10.70
C GLU A 42 1.39 14.33 -9.91
N ASN A 43 1.24 14.18 -8.59
CA ASN A 43 0.90 15.27 -7.67
C ASN A 43 2.07 16.22 -7.37
N ASN A 44 3.19 16.12 -8.09
CA ASN A 44 4.41 16.94 -7.91
C ASN A 44 4.99 16.88 -6.48
N ILE A 45 4.81 15.75 -5.78
CA ILE A 45 5.44 15.53 -4.48
C ILE A 45 6.95 15.31 -4.70
N PRO A 46 7.83 15.95 -3.91
CA PRO A 46 9.26 15.75 -4.04
C PRO A 46 9.63 14.26 -3.85
N PRO A 47 10.62 13.75 -4.59
CA PRO A 47 10.97 12.31 -4.63
C PRO A 47 11.36 11.73 -3.26
N ASP A 48 11.76 12.60 -2.34
CA ASP A 48 12.11 12.26 -0.96
C ASP A 48 10.88 11.95 -0.10
N LYS A 49 9.71 12.48 -0.49
CA LYS A 49 8.43 12.30 0.20
C LYS A 49 7.46 11.36 -0.53
N CYS A 50 7.78 10.94 -1.75
CA CYS A 50 7.00 9.94 -2.46
C CYS A 50 6.87 8.65 -1.65
N PHE A 51 5.70 8.03 -1.75
CA PHE A 51 5.38 6.77 -1.09
C PHE A 51 6.41 5.69 -1.36
N LYS A 52 6.94 5.12 -0.28
CA LYS A 52 7.83 3.97 -0.28
C LYS A 52 7.44 3.06 0.88
N LEU A 53 7.40 1.76 0.62
CA LEU A 53 7.19 0.78 1.69
C LEU A 53 8.45 0.71 2.57
N PRO A 54 8.30 0.63 3.90
CA PRO A 54 9.45 0.50 4.80
C PRO A 54 10.17 -0.85 4.67
N TYR A 55 9.45 -1.92 4.32
CA TYR A 55 10.04 -3.24 4.08
C TYR A 55 9.94 -3.62 2.61
N LYS A 56 11.06 -4.03 2.02
CA LYS A 56 11.13 -4.34 0.58
C LYS A 56 10.38 -5.64 0.27
N ILE A 57 9.62 -5.69 -0.83
CA ILE A 57 8.92 -6.90 -1.27
C ILE A 57 9.59 -7.47 -2.53
N GLU A 58 10.09 -8.70 -2.42
CA GLU A 58 10.73 -9.47 -3.48
C GLU A 58 10.11 -10.86 -3.57
N ASN A 59 9.28 -11.07 -4.59
CA ASN A 59 8.56 -12.33 -4.82
C ASN A 59 7.75 -12.77 -3.59
N ASP A 60 8.16 -13.86 -2.94
CA ASP A 60 7.57 -14.42 -1.73
C ASP A 60 8.19 -13.87 -0.43
N LYS A 61 9.16 -12.95 -0.53
CA LYS A 61 9.93 -12.44 0.59
C LYS A 61 9.59 -10.99 0.90
N VAL A 62 9.54 -10.71 2.20
CA VAL A 62 9.50 -9.36 2.75
C VAL A 62 10.79 -9.12 3.52
N GLU A 63 11.56 -8.15 3.04
CA GLU A 63 12.94 -7.85 3.41
C GLU A 63 13.90 -9.01 3.10
N SER A 64 13.90 -10.04 3.95
CA SER A 64 14.71 -11.25 3.79
C SER A 64 14.00 -12.52 4.27
N TYR A 65 12.75 -12.39 4.74
CA TYR A 65 11.97 -13.49 5.31
C TYR A 65 10.86 -13.89 4.34
N SER A 66 10.72 -15.19 4.07
CA SER A 66 9.63 -15.69 3.24
C SER A 66 8.30 -15.64 4.00
N ILE A 67 7.24 -15.22 3.29
CA ILE A 67 5.86 -15.25 3.78
C ILE A 67 5.23 -16.64 3.73
N THR A 68 5.90 -17.58 3.05
CA THR A 68 5.45 -18.96 2.95
C THR A 68 5.66 -19.69 4.28
N GLN A 69 4.66 -20.47 4.66
CA GLN A 69 4.65 -21.29 5.86
C GLN A 69 5.32 -22.65 5.60
N SER A 70 5.24 -23.18 4.37
CA SER A 70 5.87 -24.45 4.03
C SER A 70 7.39 -24.35 4.15
N PHE A 71 8.01 -25.31 4.84
CA PHE A 71 9.47 -25.42 5.00
C PHE A 71 10.17 -24.19 5.63
N ASN A 72 9.43 -23.35 6.36
CA ASN A 72 9.97 -22.15 7.00
C ASN A 72 10.06 -22.30 8.53
N LYS A 73 10.97 -21.57 9.18
CA LYS A 73 10.97 -21.45 10.64
C LYS A 73 9.81 -20.57 11.07
N GLN A 74 9.06 -21.00 12.08
CA GLN A 74 7.87 -20.27 12.58
C GLN A 74 8.17 -18.81 12.93
N GLU A 75 9.35 -18.54 13.50
CA GLU A 75 9.82 -17.19 13.85
C GLU A 75 10.02 -16.29 12.62
N ASN A 76 10.62 -16.84 11.56
CA ASN A 76 10.87 -16.13 10.31
C ASN A 76 9.56 -15.83 9.59
N TRP A 77 8.67 -16.81 9.52
CA TRP A 77 7.34 -16.65 8.94
C TRP A 77 6.52 -15.58 9.68
N THR A 78 6.49 -15.64 11.02
CA THR A 78 5.78 -14.65 11.84
C THR A 78 6.39 -13.25 11.69
N LYS A 79 7.71 -13.15 11.53
CA LYS A 79 8.39 -11.87 11.29
C LYS A 79 8.04 -11.31 9.90
N ALA A 80 8.00 -12.14 8.86
CA ALA A 80 7.55 -11.76 7.53
C ALA A 80 6.11 -11.20 7.58
N LEU A 81 5.20 -11.87 8.29
CA LEU A 81 3.83 -11.41 8.50
C LEU A 81 3.76 -10.05 9.20
N LYS A 82 4.55 -9.85 10.27
CA LYS A 82 4.63 -8.55 10.95
C LYS A 82 5.09 -7.43 10.02
N TYR A 83 6.06 -7.71 9.16
CA TYR A 83 6.55 -6.73 8.18
C TYR A 83 5.51 -6.43 7.11
N THR A 84 4.80 -7.44 6.61
CA THR A 84 3.66 -7.28 5.69
C THR A 84 2.57 -6.39 6.30
N LEU A 85 2.20 -6.61 7.57
CA LEU A 85 1.21 -5.80 8.27
C LEU A 85 1.68 -4.34 8.46
N CYS A 86 2.96 -4.14 8.76
CA CYS A 86 3.51 -2.80 8.84
C CYS A 86 3.46 -2.10 7.48
N ASN A 87 3.87 -2.78 6.41
CA ASN A 87 3.74 -2.27 5.04
C ASN A 87 2.29 -1.89 4.71
N LEU A 88 1.32 -2.72 5.08
CA LEU A 88 -0.09 -2.44 4.88
C LEU A 88 -0.56 -1.21 5.67
N LYS A 89 -0.09 -1.03 6.91
CA LYS A 89 -0.38 0.18 7.70
C LYS A 89 0.10 1.44 6.99
N TRP A 90 1.31 1.42 6.42
CA TRP A 90 1.85 2.56 5.68
C TRP A 90 1.08 2.81 4.38
N ALA A 91 0.75 1.75 3.64
CA ALA A 91 -0.11 1.83 2.46
C ALA A 91 -1.47 2.47 2.78
N LEU A 92 -2.09 2.07 3.89
CA LEU A 92 -3.35 2.63 4.36
C LEU A 92 -3.20 4.10 4.77
N TYR A 93 -2.15 4.45 5.51
CA TYR A 93 -1.90 5.84 5.92
C TYR A 93 -1.74 6.77 4.70
N TRP A 94 -0.98 6.32 3.70
CA TRP A 94 -0.86 7.03 2.44
C TRP A 94 -2.20 7.12 1.70
N PHE A 95 -2.94 6.02 1.61
CA PHE A 95 -4.23 5.97 0.94
C PHE A 95 -5.22 6.95 1.57
N VAL A 96 -5.37 6.94 2.90
CA VAL A 96 -6.23 7.86 3.65
C VAL A 96 -5.79 9.31 3.48
N GLY A 97 -4.49 9.59 3.43
CA GLY A 97 -3.99 10.95 3.18
C GLY A 97 -4.26 11.44 1.75
N ASN A 98 -4.29 10.52 0.78
CA ASN A 98 -4.51 10.83 -0.63
C ASN A 98 -6.00 10.84 -1.02
N THR A 99 -6.84 10.06 -0.33
CA THR A 99 -8.29 10.13 -0.45
C THR A 99 -8.81 11.05 0.65
N ASN A 100 -9.21 12.28 0.32
CA ASN A 100 -10.10 13.02 1.21
C ASN A 100 -11.32 12.11 1.42
N PHE A 101 -11.44 11.50 2.60
CA PHE A 101 -12.67 10.82 3.00
C PHE A 101 -13.74 11.91 2.95
N GLN A 102 -14.46 12.01 1.82
CA GLN A 102 -15.76 12.63 1.85
C GLN A 102 -16.59 11.69 2.71
N PRO A 103 -17.01 12.10 3.92
CA PRO A 103 -18.01 11.34 4.62
C PRO A 103 -19.20 11.24 3.66
N LEU A 104 -19.78 10.05 3.52
CA LEU A 104 -21.08 9.87 2.88
C LEU A 104 -22.11 10.66 3.71
N SER A 105 -22.14 11.96 3.52
CA SER A 105 -23.07 12.88 4.13
C SER A 105 -23.70 13.67 2.99
N GLN A 106 -24.97 13.32 2.79
CA GLN A 106 -26.03 14.10 2.17
C GLN A 106 -26.24 13.88 0.67
N GLY A 107 -27.52 13.59 0.37
CA GLY A 107 -28.05 13.22 -0.93
C GLY A 107 -28.02 14.34 -1.97
N PRO A 108 -28.78 14.21 -3.06
CA PRO A 108 -28.59 15.02 -4.25
C PRO A 108 -29.01 16.47 -4.01
N SER A 109 -28.05 17.36 -3.77
CA SER A 109 -28.24 18.79 -3.88
C SER A 109 -27.53 19.31 -5.12
N SER A 110 -28.34 19.52 -6.15
CA SER A 110 -28.10 20.31 -7.34
C SER A 110 -27.60 21.73 -7.05
N SER A 111 -26.48 22.13 -7.67
CA SER A 111 -26.17 23.50 -8.14
C SER A 111 -24.76 23.49 -8.75
N SER A 112 -24.64 23.25 -10.07
CA SER A 112 -24.65 24.28 -11.12
C SER A 112 -23.30 24.99 -11.35
N SER A 113 -22.75 24.69 -12.52
CA SER A 113 -22.11 25.63 -13.48
C SER A 113 -20.80 26.36 -13.12
N THR A 114 -19.76 25.90 -13.84
CA THR A 114 -18.91 26.69 -14.76
C THR A 114 -18.13 27.88 -14.20
N SER A 115 -16.79 27.86 -14.39
CA SER A 115 -16.04 28.99 -14.95
C SER A 115 -14.59 28.59 -15.28
N THR A 116 -14.37 28.31 -16.57
CA THR A 116 -13.11 28.54 -17.27
C THR A 116 -12.76 30.04 -17.30
N SER A 117 -11.49 30.36 -17.62
CA SER A 117 -10.92 31.68 -17.96
C SER A 117 -10.01 32.28 -16.86
N LEU A 118 -8.69 32.15 -16.95
CA LEU A 118 -7.74 32.94 -17.75
C LEU A 118 -7.47 34.37 -17.23
N TYR A 119 -6.17 34.63 -17.00
CA TYR A 119 -5.43 35.90 -16.94
C TYR A 119 -5.77 36.95 -15.87
N ARG A 120 -4.76 37.30 -15.05
CA ARG A 120 -4.32 38.70 -14.93
C ARG A 120 -2.86 38.84 -14.45
N LYS A 121 -1.99 39.11 -15.41
CA LYS A 121 -0.68 39.77 -15.22
C LYS A 121 -0.93 41.25 -14.98
N GLN A 122 -0.64 41.76 -13.78
CA GLN A 122 -0.18 43.14 -13.49
C GLN A 122 -0.20 43.43 -11.99
N GLN A 123 0.98 43.71 -11.43
CA GLN A 123 1.28 44.49 -10.22
C GLN A 123 2.81 44.52 -10.13
N GLN A 124 3.54 45.57 -9.78
CA GLN A 124 3.35 47.01 -9.50
C GLN A 124 4.81 47.48 -9.25
N GLY A 125 5.33 48.57 -9.81
CA GLY A 125 5.25 49.90 -9.19
C GLY A 125 6.57 50.35 -8.51
N SER A 126 7.13 51.46 -9.02
CA SER A 126 7.84 52.56 -8.35
C SER A 126 9.10 52.37 -7.49
N LYS A 127 10.15 53.12 -7.85
CA LYS A 127 10.97 54.05 -7.01
C LYS A 127 11.81 54.90 -7.98
N ALA A 128 11.64 56.21 -8.14
CA ALA A 128 11.94 57.31 -7.20
C ALA A 128 13.41 57.33 -6.74
N SER A 129 14.30 57.97 -7.51
CA SER A 129 15.03 59.19 -7.14
C SER A 129 15.96 59.61 -8.29
#